data_AF-A0A968MFU0-F1
#
_entry.id   AF-A0A968MFU0-F1
#
_cell.length_a   1.000
_cell.length_b   1.000
_cell.length_c   1.000
_cell.angle_alpha   90.00
_cell.angle_beta   90.00
_cell.angle_gamma   90.00
#
_symmetry.space_group_name_H-M   'P 1'
#
loop_
_entity.id
_entity.type
_entity.pdbx_description
1 polymer ?
#
loop_
_entity_poly.entity_id
_entity_poly.type
_entity_poly.pdbx_seq_one_letter_code
_entity_poly.pdbx_strand_id
1 'polypeptide(L)'
;QVTVKATGKSHTEKLNHVKELLNIFFEPVVELREKLASILWQLPGGLHVNLEKLDEFCNLLDKSFTHVIEFRHNSWFTEEVFQILSKHNITLCLISAPDQLQEVFLKTSEKIYVRFHGKINWYNYLYTLNELEFWKNKILELKPAEVFLYFNNDFNANAVTNGKQMKEIFQMHPVNF
;
A
#
# COMPACT_ATOMS: atom_id res chain seq x y z
N GLN A 1 -8.07 -3.22 12.53
CA GLN A 1 -6.61 -3.11 12.46
C GLN A 1 -6.22 -1.76 11.85
N VAL A 2 -5.00 -1.27 12.06
CA VAL A 2 -4.49 0.06 11.67
C VAL A 2 -3.21 -0.12 10.87
N THR A 3 -3.03 0.66 9.81
CA THR A 3 -1.73 0.75 9.12
C THR A 3 -1.03 2.02 9.55
N VAL A 4 0.25 1.91 9.92
CA VAL A 4 1.07 3.07 10.25
C VAL A 4 1.99 3.35 9.08
N LYS A 5 1.93 4.58 8.57
CA LYS A 5 2.86 5.05 7.55
C LYS A 5 4.17 5.46 8.22
N ALA A 6 5.30 4.93 7.76
CA ALA A 6 6.61 5.41 8.21
C ALA A 6 6.81 6.86 7.75
N THR A 7 6.71 7.84 8.66
CA THR A 7 6.79 9.28 8.36
C THR A 7 8.17 9.88 8.65
N GLY A 8 8.42 11.08 8.09
CA GLY A 8 9.43 12.04 8.56
C GLY A 8 10.80 11.99 7.88
N LYS A 9 11.36 10.81 7.64
CA LYS A 9 12.69 10.65 7.00
C LYS A 9 12.74 9.55 5.92
N SER A 10 11.80 8.61 5.88
CA SER A 10 11.68 7.58 4.82
C SER A 10 11.51 8.17 3.40
N HIS A 11 10.83 9.31 3.29
CA HIS A 11 10.67 10.07 2.04
C HIS A 11 11.95 10.78 1.59
N THR A 12 12.82 11.17 2.52
CA THR A 12 14.05 11.94 2.28
C THR A 12 15.27 11.02 2.09
N GLU A 13 15.30 9.91 2.80
CA GLU A 13 16.45 8.99 2.82
C GLU A 13 16.48 8.00 1.66
N LYS A 14 15.43 7.92 0.82
CA LYS A 14 15.45 7.13 -0.45
C LYS A 14 15.98 5.69 -0.27
N LEU A 15 15.44 4.98 0.72
CA LEU A 15 15.84 3.62 1.13
C LEU A 15 17.15 3.52 1.93
N ASN A 16 17.83 4.63 2.25
CA ASN A 16 19.01 4.65 3.12
C ASN A 16 18.62 4.74 4.62
N HIS A 17 19.58 4.49 5.51
CA HIS A 17 19.46 4.64 6.98
C HIS A 17 18.26 3.93 7.64
N VAL A 18 17.85 2.78 7.08
CA VAL A 18 16.67 2.02 7.52
C VAL A 18 16.71 1.68 8.99
N LYS A 19 17.85 1.23 9.52
CA LYS A 19 17.98 0.87 10.95
C LYS A 19 17.66 2.03 11.90
N GLU A 20 18.03 3.26 11.54
CA GLU A 20 17.74 4.44 12.35
C GLU A 20 16.27 4.85 12.25
N LEU A 21 15.68 4.74 11.04
CA LEU A 21 14.25 4.93 10.82
C LEU A 21 13.42 3.92 11.63
N LEU A 22 13.84 2.65 11.62
CA LEU A 22 13.20 1.59 12.38
C LEU A 22 13.28 1.89 13.88
N ASN A 23 14.44 2.24 14.42
CA ASN A 23 14.57 2.50 15.87
C ASN A 23 13.71 3.67 16.36
N ILE A 24 13.58 4.75 15.57
CA ILE A 24 12.76 5.92 15.95
C ILE A 24 11.26 5.64 15.78
N PHE A 25 10.89 4.81 14.81
CA PHE A 25 9.49 4.54 14.46
C PHE A 25 8.88 3.36 15.22
N PHE A 26 9.69 2.41 15.69
CA PHE A 26 9.17 1.17 16.27
C PHE A 26 8.74 1.30 17.73
N GLU A 27 9.29 2.21 18.54
CA GLU A 27 8.89 2.34 19.95
C GLU A 27 7.37 2.56 20.12
N PRO A 28 6.69 3.47 19.39
CA PRO A 28 5.24 3.63 19.48
C PRO A 28 4.45 2.52 18.75
N VAL A 29 5.04 1.91 17.73
CA VAL A 29 4.36 0.93 16.85
C VAL A 29 4.30 -0.45 17.51
N VAL A 30 5.31 -0.81 18.30
CA VAL A 30 5.32 -2.03 19.11
C VAL A 30 4.18 -2.04 20.12
N GLU A 31 3.70 -0.89 20.61
CA GLU A 31 2.55 -0.86 21.53
C GLU A 31 1.22 -1.20 20.84
N LEU A 32 1.13 -1.05 19.52
CA LEU A 32 -0.09 -1.33 18.77
C LEU A 32 -0.32 -2.84 18.53
N ARG A 33 0.74 -3.68 18.61
CA ARG A 33 0.76 -5.15 18.40
C ARG A 33 -0.41 -5.70 17.57
N GLU A 34 -1.40 -6.29 18.23
CA GLU A 34 -2.55 -6.98 17.62
C GLU A 34 -3.47 -6.06 16.80
N LYS A 35 -3.39 -4.75 17.02
CA LYS A 35 -4.12 -3.74 16.24
C LYS A 35 -3.35 -3.32 14.99
N LEU A 36 -2.05 -3.59 14.87
CA LEU A 36 -1.23 -3.20 13.73
C LEU A 36 -1.42 -4.17 12.55
N ALA A 37 -2.01 -3.67 11.47
CA ALA A 37 -2.20 -4.41 10.23
C ALA A 37 -0.90 -4.51 9.43
N SER A 38 -0.25 -3.36 9.25
CA SER A 38 0.94 -3.24 8.42
C SER A 38 1.70 -1.94 8.67
N ILE A 39 2.95 -1.92 8.20
CA ILE A 39 3.80 -0.72 8.10
C ILE A 39 3.92 -0.35 6.63
N LEU A 40 3.50 0.86 6.28
CA LEU A 40 3.53 1.39 4.92
C LEU A 40 4.77 2.24 4.68
N TRP A 41 5.55 1.83 3.67
CA TRP A 41 6.71 2.52 3.13
C TRP A 41 6.35 3.18 1.79
N GLN A 42 5.90 4.42 1.83
CA GLN A 42 5.59 5.17 0.62
C GLN A 42 6.83 5.87 0.08
N LEU A 43 7.29 5.51 -1.12
CA LEU A 43 8.44 6.14 -1.76
C LEU A 43 8.05 7.43 -2.50
N PRO A 44 8.94 8.42 -2.59
CA PRO A 44 8.68 9.66 -3.31
C PRO A 44 8.69 9.44 -4.83
N GLY A 45 7.90 10.23 -5.57
CA GLY A 45 7.77 10.06 -7.03
C GLY A 45 9.04 10.35 -7.84
N GLY A 46 9.99 11.10 -7.30
CA GLY A 46 11.30 11.33 -7.93
C GLY A 46 12.30 10.19 -7.75
N LEU A 47 12.00 9.18 -6.93
CA LEU A 47 12.90 8.05 -6.70
C LEU A 47 12.69 6.99 -7.78
N HIS A 48 13.72 6.77 -8.58
CA HIS A 48 13.74 5.77 -9.64
C HIS A 48 14.22 4.42 -9.11
N VAL A 49 13.95 3.36 -9.88
CA VAL A 49 14.28 1.98 -9.53
C VAL A 49 15.77 1.82 -9.26
N ASN A 50 16.07 1.11 -8.18
CA ASN A 50 17.39 0.57 -7.88
C ASN A 50 17.17 -0.78 -7.19
N LEU A 51 17.45 -1.86 -7.92
CA LEU A 51 17.16 -3.23 -7.47
C LEU A 51 18.00 -3.64 -6.27
N GLU A 52 19.28 -3.28 -6.27
CA GLU A 52 20.20 -3.59 -5.17
C GLU A 52 19.74 -2.93 -3.86
N LYS A 53 19.45 -1.62 -3.90
CA LYS A 53 18.92 -0.90 -2.73
C LYS A 53 17.58 -1.43 -2.26
N LEU A 54 16.72 -1.87 -3.17
CA LEU A 54 15.44 -2.47 -2.79
C LEU A 54 15.64 -3.81 -2.08
N ASP A 55 16.51 -4.69 -2.59
CA ASP A 55 16.78 -5.99 -1.96
C ASP A 55 17.44 -5.81 -0.59
N GLU A 56 18.42 -4.91 -0.48
CA GLU A 56 19.05 -4.53 0.80
C GLU A 56 18.03 -3.98 1.80
N PHE A 57 17.19 -3.04 1.36
CA PHE A 57 16.13 -2.46 2.18
C PHE A 57 15.19 -3.55 2.71
N CYS A 58 14.67 -4.40 1.82
CA CYS A 58 13.75 -5.47 2.17
C CYS A 58 14.39 -6.49 3.13
N ASN A 59 15.69 -6.76 3.00
CA ASN A 59 16.44 -7.66 3.87
C ASN A 59 16.59 -7.12 5.30
N LEU A 60 16.63 -5.80 5.48
CA LEU A 60 16.79 -5.15 6.79
C LEU A 60 15.49 -5.06 7.59
N LEU A 61 14.33 -5.29 6.96
CA LEU A 61 13.04 -5.18 7.61
C LEU A 61 12.79 -6.33 8.59
N ASP A 62 12.22 -6.01 9.76
CA ASP A 62 11.81 -6.99 10.77
C ASP A 62 10.64 -7.84 10.26
N LYS A 63 10.91 -9.12 10.05
CA LYS A 63 9.96 -10.07 9.45
C LYS A 63 8.79 -10.44 10.36
N SER A 64 8.80 -10.01 11.63
CA SER A 64 7.65 -10.16 12.53
C SER A 64 6.49 -9.21 12.17
N PHE A 65 6.74 -8.20 11.34
CA PHE A 65 5.74 -7.24 10.89
C PHE A 65 5.32 -7.45 9.44
N THR A 66 4.10 -7.03 9.13
CA THR A 66 3.65 -6.93 7.74
C THR A 66 4.14 -5.63 7.15
N HIS A 67 4.91 -5.71 6.07
CA HIS A 67 5.42 -4.53 5.38
C HIS A 67 4.74 -4.36 4.03
N VAL A 68 4.44 -3.10 3.71
CA VAL A 68 3.83 -2.69 2.45
C VAL A 68 4.72 -1.61 1.83
N ILE A 69 5.05 -1.73 0.55
CA ILE A 69 5.80 -0.69 -0.19
C ILE A 69 4.91 -0.09 -1.27
N GLU A 70 4.87 1.23 -1.32
CA GLU A 70 4.15 1.99 -2.35
C GLU A 70 5.12 2.77 -3.22
N PHE A 71 5.16 2.43 -4.50
CA PHE A 71 5.96 3.11 -5.51
C PHE A 71 5.17 4.23 -6.17
N ARG A 72 5.85 5.35 -6.46
CA ARG A 72 5.26 6.53 -7.12
C ARG A 72 5.97 6.92 -8.41
N HIS A 73 6.70 5.97 -9.00
CA HIS A 73 7.40 6.16 -10.26
C HIS A 73 7.30 4.89 -11.12
N ASN A 74 7.06 5.04 -12.43
CA ASN A 74 6.78 3.92 -13.32
C ASN A 74 7.95 2.92 -13.47
N SER A 75 9.18 3.37 -13.25
CA SER A 75 10.36 2.50 -13.32
C SER A 75 10.32 1.33 -12.32
N TRP A 76 9.50 1.41 -11.27
CA TRP A 76 9.39 0.34 -10.27
C TRP A 76 8.47 -0.81 -10.68
N PHE A 77 7.63 -0.65 -11.70
CA PHE A 77 6.68 -1.69 -12.10
C PHE A 77 7.33 -2.64 -13.11
N THR A 78 8.28 -3.43 -12.60
CA THR A 78 9.06 -4.42 -13.35
C THR A 78 9.01 -5.77 -12.65
N GLU A 79 9.19 -6.84 -13.42
CA GLU A 79 9.15 -8.21 -12.90
C GLU A 79 10.22 -8.44 -11.81
N GLU A 80 11.41 -7.88 -12.00
CA GLU A 80 12.52 -7.96 -11.05
C GLU A 80 12.18 -7.34 -9.69
N VAL A 81 11.47 -6.20 -9.69
CA VAL A 81 10.99 -5.56 -8.46
C VAL A 81 9.96 -6.47 -7.78
N PHE A 82 9.00 -7.02 -8.52
CA PHE A 82 7.97 -7.89 -7.95
C PHE A 82 8.56 -9.19 -7.38
N GLN A 83 9.60 -9.73 -8.01
CA GLN A 83 10.34 -10.89 -7.51
C GLN A 83 11.09 -10.58 -6.21
N ILE A 84 11.74 -9.41 -6.11
CA ILE A 84 12.39 -8.98 -4.85
C ILE A 84 11.35 -8.87 -3.73
N LEU A 85 10.21 -8.21 -3.99
CA LEU A 85 9.15 -8.11 -2.98
C LEU A 85 8.64 -9.48 -2.54
N SER A 86 8.42 -10.39 -3.50
CA SER A 86 7.94 -11.75 -3.23
C SER A 86 8.95 -12.59 -2.44
N LYS A 87 10.23 -12.53 -2.80
CA LYS A 87 11.34 -13.17 -2.08
C LYS A 87 11.36 -12.78 -0.60
N HIS A 88 11.03 -11.54 -0.28
CA HIS A 88 11.05 -10.99 1.08
C HIS A 88 9.69 -11.00 1.78
N ASN A 89 8.64 -11.54 1.15
CA ASN A 89 7.26 -11.51 1.61
C ASN A 89 6.75 -10.09 1.91
N ILE A 90 7.11 -9.13 1.06
CA ILE A 90 6.70 -7.73 1.16
C ILE A 90 5.48 -7.50 0.27
N THR A 91 4.44 -6.88 0.81
CA THR A 91 3.22 -6.57 0.07
C THR A 91 3.44 -5.35 -0.83
N LEU A 92 3.21 -5.49 -2.12
CA LEU A 92 3.11 -4.36 -3.03
C LEU A 92 1.82 -3.58 -2.73
N CYS A 93 1.92 -2.26 -2.56
CA CYS A 93 0.75 -1.39 -2.56
C CYS A 93 0.28 -1.19 -4.00
N LEU A 94 -0.87 -1.75 -4.34
CA LEU A 94 -1.57 -1.40 -5.57
C LEU A 94 -2.12 0.01 -5.43
N ILE A 95 -1.96 0.85 -6.46
CA ILE A 95 -2.43 2.23 -6.43
C ILE A 95 -3.35 2.52 -7.59
N SER A 96 -4.41 3.27 -7.32
CA SER A 96 -5.20 3.97 -8.33
C SER A 96 -4.90 5.45 -8.18
N ALA A 97 -4.13 6.00 -9.13
CA ALA A 97 -3.51 7.32 -9.07
C ALA A 97 -3.41 7.93 -10.48
N PRO A 98 -3.31 9.27 -10.61
CA PRO A 98 -3.02 9.91 -11.89
C PRO A 98 -1.52 9.80 -12.26
N ASP A 99 -1.05 10.65 -13.17
CA ASP A 99 0.34 10.72 -13.65
C ASP A 99 0.82 9.47 -14.41
N GLN A 100 -0.11 8.76 -15.04
CA GLN A 100 0.17 7.53 -15.81
C GLN A 100 0.81 6.43 -14.97
N LEU A 101 0.65 6.47 -13.64
CA LEU A 101 1.08 5.39 -12.77
C LEU A 101 0.30 4.11 -13.10
N GLN A 102 1.00 3.01 -13.26
CA GLN A 102 0.40 1.75 -13.67
C GLN A 102 -0.49 1.16 -12.57
N GLU A 103 -1.77 0.92 -12.89
CA GLU A 103 -2.65 0.06 -12.09
C GLU A 103 -2.27 -1.40 -12.37
N VAL A 104 -1.37 -1.95 -11.56
CA VAL A 104 -0.97 -3.37 -11.63
C VAL A 104 -1.90 -4.23 -10.77
N PHE A 105 -2.16 -5.45 -11.24
CA PHE A 105 -3.01 -6.43 -10.55
C PHE A 105 -2.24 -7.74 -10.37
N LEU A 106 -1.34 -7.74 -9.39
CA LEU A 106 -0.53 -8.89 -9.03
C LEU A 106 -0.31 -8.92 -7.52
N LYS A 107 0.18 -10.05 -7.04
CA LYS A 107 0.35 -10.34 -5.63
C LYS A 107 1.81 -10.69 -5.34
N THR A 108 2.45 -9.97 -4.42
CA THR A 108 3.83 -10.22 -3.96
C THR A 108 3.92 -10.79 -2.53
N SER A 109 2.78 -11.00 -1.87
CA SER A 109 2.67 -11.65 -0.55
C SER A 109 1.27 -12.26 -0.44
N GLU A 110 0.93 -13.01 0.60
CA GLU A 110 -0.46 -13.53 0.73
C GLU A 110 -1.54 -12.44 0.92
N LYS A 111 -1.15 -11.16 0.98
CA LYS A 111 -2.01 -10.01 1.26
C LYS A 111 -2.12 -9.11 0.03
N ILE A 112 -3.26 -8.43 -0.10
CA ILE A 112 -3.44 -7.33 -1.05
C ILE A 112 -3.66 -6.04 -0.27
N TYR A 113 -2.94 -4.99 -0.67
CA TYR A 113 -3.06 -3.66 -0.10
C TYR A 113 -3.30 -2.67 -1.24
N VAL A 114 -4.39 -1.91 -1.18
CA VAL A 114 -4.77 -0.96 -2.23
C VAL A 114 -4.96 0.43 -1.64
N ARG A 115 -4.42 1.44 -2.34
CA ARG A 115 -4.73 2.85 -2.07
C ARG A 115 -5.38 3.53 -3.26
N PHE A 116 -6.57 4.07 -3.01
CA PHE A 116 -7.34 4.84 -3.98
C PHE A 116 -7.06 6.31 -3.79
N HIS A 117 -6.28 6.90 -4.70
CA HIS A 117 -5.94 8.32 -4.71
C HIS A 117 -6.78 9.12 -5.71
N GLY A 118 -7.40 8.47 -6.68
CA GLY A 118 -8.11 9.07 -7.81
C GLY A 118 -7.40 8.84 -9.13
N LYS A 119 -8.12 8.73 -10.24
CA LYS A 119 -7.52 8.42 -11.56
C LYS A 119 -7.06 9.62 -12.36
N ILE A 120 -7.78 10.74 -12.24
CA ILE A 120 -7.54 11.94 -13.05
C ILE A 120 -6.82 13.01 -12.24
N ASN A 121 -7.31 13.27 -11.02
CA ASN A 121 -6.73 14.25 -10.12
C ASN A 121 -6.37 13.59 -8.79
N TRP A 122 -5.17 13.90 -8.30
CA TRP A 122 -4.73 13.46 -6.99
C TRP A 122 -5.75 13.91 -5.93
N TYR A 123 -6.23 12.95 -5.16
CA TYR A 123 -7.10 13.10 -3.99
C TYR A 123 -8.50 13.67 -4.26
N ASN A 124 -8.80 14.07 -5.49
CA ASN A 124 -10.07 14.65 -5.89
C ASN A 124 -10.68 13.84 -7.05
N TYR A 125 -11.27 12.72 -6.68
CA TYR A 125 -11.94 11.83 -7.61
C TYR A 125 -13.02 11.06 -6.87
N LEU A 126 -14.23 11.00 -7.41
CA LEU A 126 -15.28 10.13 -6.91
C LEU A 126 -15.33 8.91 -7.83
N TYR A 127 -14.91 7.76 -7.32
CA TYR A 127 -14.97 6.53 -8.08
C TYR A 127 -16.43 6.13 -8.32
N THR A 128 -16.72 5.68 -9.53
CA THR A 128 -18.01 5.12 -9.89
C THR A 128 -18.16 3.71 -9.35
N LEU A 129 -19.40 3.21 -9.20
CA LEU A 129 -19.65 1.84 -8.75
C LEU A 129 -18.98 0.80 -9.68
N ASN A 130 -19.04 1.01 -10.99
CA ASN A 130 -18.40 0.13 -11.98
C ASN A 130 -16.88 0.05 -11.77
N GLU A 131 -16.22 1.17 -11.44
CA GLU A 131 -14.79 1.16 -11.13
C GLU A 131 -14.49 0.40 -9.84
N LEU A 132 -15.29 0.58 -8.80
CA LEU A 132 -15.13 -0.14 -7.54
C LEU A 132 -15.36 -1.66 -7.73
N GLU A 133 -16.37 -2.05 -8.50
CA GLU A 133 -16.63 -3.46 -8.84
C GLU A 133 -15.51 -4.06 -9.68
N PHE A 134 -14.99 -3.32 -10.65
CA PHE A 134 -13.83 -3.73 -11.43
C PHE A 134 -12.62 -4.03 -10.51
N TRP A 135 -12.33 -3.13 -9.58
CA TRP A 135 -11.28 -3.33 -8.58
C TRP A 135 -11.53 -4.56 -7.71
N LYS A 136 -12.75 -4.73 -7.17
CA LYS A 136 -13.12 -5.94 -6.41
C LYS A 136 -12.82 -7.21 -7.21
N ASN A 137 -13.30 -7.29 -8.45
CA ASN A 137 -13.15 -8.50 -9.26
C ASN A 137 -11.68 -8.82 -9.51
N LYS A 138 -10.88 -7.81 -9.87
CA LYS A 138 -9.43 -7.97 -10.05
C LYS A 138 -8.72 -8.42 -8.78
N ILE A 139 -9.09 -7.88 -7.61
CA ILE A 139 -8.52 -8.30 -6.33
C ILE A 139 -8.87 -9.77 -6.03
N LEU A 140 -10.12 -10.18 -6.26
CA LEU A 140 -10.56 -11.56 -5.99
C LEU A 140 -9.91 -12.59 -6.92
N GLU A 141 -9.62 -12.22 -8.17
CA GLU A 141 -8.86 -13.06 -9.11
C GLU A 141 -7.48 -13.46 -8.56
N LEU A 142 -6.88 -12.61 -7.71
CA LEU A 142 -5.57 -12.85 -7.09
C LEU A 142 -5.60 -13.80 -5.89
N LYS A 143 -6.80 -14.22 -5.44
CA LYS A 143 -7.02 -15.14 -4.31
C LYS A 143 -6.20 -14.77 -3.06
N PRO A 144 -6.31 -13.54 -2.54
CA PRO A 144 -5.58 -13.12 -1.35
C PRO A 144 -6.14 -13.79 -0.08
N ALA A 145 -5.27 -14.00 0.91
CA ALA A 145 -5.69 -14.40 2.26
C ALA A 145 -6.31 -13.22 3.03
N GLU A 146 -5.83 -12.00 2.80
CA GLU A 146 -6.32 -10.79 3.45
C GLU A 146 -6.23 -9.58 2.50
N VAL A 147 -7.20 -8.66 2.62
CA VAL A 147 -7.31 -7.48 1.75
C VAL A 147 -7.46 -6.22 2.60
N PHE A 148 -6.62 -5.23 2.31
CA PHE A 148 -6.69 -3.90 2.90
C PHE A 148 -6.97 -2.85 1.82
N LEU A 149 -8.07 -2.11 1.98
CA LEU A 149 -8.48 -1.06 1.05
C LEU A 149 -8.49 0.28 1.76
N TYR A 150 -7.72 1.23 1.27
CA TYR A 150 -7.64 2.59 1.82
C TYR A 150 -8.04 3.61 0.76
N PHE A 151 -9.08 4.38 1.06
CA PHE A 151 -9.49 5.52 0.26
C PHE A 151 -8.81 6.78 0.79
N ASN A 152 -8.12 7.49 -0.10
CA ASN A 152 -7.36 8.72 0.19
C ASN A 152 -7.76 9.84 -0.79
N ASN A 153 -8.87 9.66 -1.50
CA ASN A 153 -9.53 10.64 -2.33
C ASN A 153 -10.42 11.56 -1.47
N ASP A 154 -9.81 12.25 -0.49
CA ASP A 154 -10.53 12.89 0.62
C ASP A 154 -11.27 14.18 0.25
N PHE A 155 -10.98 14.77 -0.92
CA PHE A 155 -11.65 15.99 -1.34
C PHE A 155 -13.16 15.76 -1.44
N ASN A 156 -13.97 16.70 -0.94
CA ASN A 156 -15.44 16.60 -0.84
C ASN A 156 -15.95 15.33 -0.12
N ALA A 157 -15.16 14.74 0.77
CA ALA A 157 -15.48 13.49 1.47
C ALA A 157 -15.74 12.29 0.53
N ASN A 158 -15.19 12.31 -0.70
CA ASN A 158 -15.35 11.21 -1.66
C ASN A 158 -14.82 9.89 -1.10
N ALA A 159 -13.73 9.91 -0.33
CA ALA A 159 -13.19 8.73 0.33
C ALA A 159 -14.19 8.03 1.27
N VAL A 160 -14.99 8.79 2.01
CA VAL A 160 -16.02 8.24 2.91
C VAL A 160 -17.13 7.59 2.09
N THR A 161 -17.57 8.26 1.02
CA THR A 161 -18.61 7.75 0.11
C THR A 161 -18.15 6.45 -0.55
N ASN A 162 -16.98 6.44 -1.19
CA ASN A 162 -16.47 5.25 -1.86
C ASN A 162 -16.10 4.13 -0.89
N GLY A 163 -15.63 4.45 0.33
CA GLY A 163 -15.39 3.47 1.38
C GLY A 163 -16.67 2.73 1.81
N LYS A 164 -17.80 3.45 1.93
CA LYS A 164 -19.11 2.84 2.22
C LYS A 164 -19.60 1.98 1.06
N GLN A 165 -19.52 2.48 -0.17
CA GLN A 165 -19.90 1.73 -1.37
C GLN A 165 -19.07 0.45 -1.52
N MET A 166 -17.75 0.51 -1.28
CA MET A 166 -16.88 -0.66 -1.35
C MET A 166 -17.24 -1.69 -0.28
N LYS A 167 -17.58 -1.26 0.93
CA LYS A 167 -18.11 -2.15 1.97
C LYS A 167 -19.38 -2.87 1.53
N GLU A 168 -20.32 -2.15 0.92
CA GLU A 168 -21.56 -2.74 0.38
C GLU A 168 -21.27 -3.73 -0.74
N ILE A 169 -20.37 -3.38 -1.67
CA ILE A 169 -19.93 -4.23 -2.79
C ILE A 169 -19.27 -5.54 -2.27
N PHE A 170 -18.50 -5.47 -1.18
CA PHE A 170 -17.94 -6.65 -0.51
C PHE A 170 -18.89 -7.32 0.48
N GLN A 171 -20.11 -6.79 0.67
CA GLN A 171 -21.09 -7.27 1.66
C GLN A 171 -20.50 -7.34 3.08
N MET A 172 -19.62 -6.38 3.42
CA MET A 172 -18.97 -6.33 4.73
C MET A 172 -19.94 -5.81 5.77
N HIS A 173 -20.24 -6.63 6.78
CA HIS A 173 -20.96 -6.19 7.96
C HIS A 173 -20.00 -5.52 8.96
N PRO A 174 -20.45 -4.49 9.71
CA PRO A 174 -19.66 -3.93 10.80
C PRO A 174 -19.29 -5.03 11.78
N VAL A 175 -18.01 -5.15 12.13
CA VAL A 175 -17.61 -5.90 13.30
C VAL A 175 -17.94 -5.01 14.49
N ASN A 176 -18.99 -5.37 15.24
CA ASN A 176 -19.29 -4.71 16.50
C ASN A 176 -18.12 -4.99 17.46
N PHE A 177 -17.52 -3.93 17.99
CA PHE A 177 -16.51 -4.01 19.05
C PHE A 177 -17.19 -3.98 20.43
#